data_AF-A0A4Q0I1S1-F1
#
_entry.id   AF-A0A4Q0I1S1-F1
#
_cell.length_a   1.000
_cell.length_b   1.000
_cell.length_c   1.000
_cell.angle_alpha   90.00
_cell.angle_beta   90.00
_cell.angle_gamma   90.00
#
_symmetry.space_group_name_H-M   'P 1'
#
loop_
_entity.id
_entity.type
_entity.pdbx_description
1 polymer ?
#
loop_
_entity_poly.entity_id
_entity_poly.type
_entity_poly.pdbx_seq_one_letter_code
_entity_poly.pdbx_strand_id
1 'polypeptide(L)'
;MWNIQEQILSAASSLNINIEKVEAIEVERMISKVIDKFAGGSKSMPLWEYLKDDLSVNSKDAWLWLGELIGDVETIMFFNPTDEKEAFCFNKGDDVVSVLGETYGFEFYLTNRDLEYLICFNHHDVLIVCGNAIEKLKNINYENIIHSYKGK
;
A
#
# COMPACT_ATOMS: atom_id res chain seq x y z
N MET A 1 20.35 -1.33 -12.52
CA MET A 1 18.91 -1.12 -12.77
C MET A 1 18.21 -1.55 -11.50
N TRP A 2 17.48 -0.65 -10.85
CA TRP A 2 16.75 -0.96 -9.62
C TRP A 2 15.54 -1.83 -10.00
N ASN A 3 15.39 -3.01 -9.41
CA ASN A 3 14.32 -3.95 -9.75
C ASN A 3 13.51 -4.25 -8.49
N ILE A 4 12.27 -3.75 -8.44
CA ILE A 4 11.37 -3.84 -7.27
C ILE A 4 11.01 -5.31 -7.02
N GLN A 5 10.60 -6.04 -8.06
CA GLN A 5 10.32 -7.47 -7.96
C GLN A 5 11.49 -8.26 -7.36
N GLU A 6 12.72 -8.07 -7.85
CA GLU A 6 13.89 -8.80 -7.37
C GLU A 6 14.14 -8.56 -5.88
N GLN A 7 13.99 -7.32 -5.41
CA GLN A 7 14.15 -6.98 -4.01
C GLN A 7 13.10 -7.64 -3.12
N ILE A 8 11.83 -7.54 -3.51
CA ILE A 8 10.73 -8.13 -2.76
C ILE A 8 10.87 -9.66 -2.67
N LEU A 9 11.15 -10.32 -3.80
CA LEU A 9 11.31 -11.78 -3.83
C LEU A 9 12.55 -12.25 -3.06
N SER A 10 13.67 -11.51 -3.16
CA SER A 10 14.91 -11.82 -2.42
C SER A 10 14.72 -11.68 -0.91
N ALA A 11 14.12 -10.56 -0.48
CA ALA A 11 13.80 -10.31 0.92
C ALA A 11 12.85 -11.37 1.50
N ALA A 12 11.73 -11.64 0.82
CA ALA A 12 10.78 -12.66 1.26
C ALA A 12 11.42 -14.05 1.36
N SER A 13 12.24 -14.43 0.37
CA SER A 13 12.97 -15.70 0.40
C SER A 13 13.95 -15.78 1.58
N SER A 14 14.67 -14.69 1.89
CA SER A 14 15.64 -14.66 3.00
C SER A 14 14.98 -14.76 4.37
N LEU A 15 13.75 -14.22 4.48
CA LEU A 15 12.94 -14.20 5.70
C LEU A 15 12.05 -15.45 5.83
N ASN A 16 12.08 -16.36 4.84
CA ASN A 16 11.18 -17.53 4.76
C ASN A 16 9.69 -17.13 4.82
N ILE A 17 9.34 -16.02 4.17
CA ILE A 17 7.98 -15.51 4.03
C ILE A 17 7.44 -15.97 2.67
N ASN A 18 6.29 -16.64 2.69
CA ASN A 18 5.62 -17.05 1.46
C ASN A 18 4.87 -15.86 0.85
N ILE A 19 5.26 -15.47 -0.36
CA ILE A 19 4.54 -14.47 -1.15
C ILE A 19 4.19 -15.05 -2.52
N GLU A 20 2.99 -14.74 -2.99
CA GLU A 20 2.51 -15.20 -4.29
C GLU A 20 2.46 -14.04 -5.27
N LYS A 21 2.83 -14.28 -6.52
CA LYS A 21 2.55 -13.30 -7.57
C LYS A 21 1.08 -13.35 -7.94
N VAL A 22 0.47 -12.18 -8.12
CA VAL A 22 -0.90 -12.08 -8.62
C VAL A 22 -0.88 -12.09 -10.15
N GLU A 23 -1.78 -12.85 -10.76
CA GLU A 23 -1.92 -12.93 -12.21
C GLU A 23 -2.19 -11.55 -12.83
N ALA A 24 -1.51 -11.22 -13.93
CA ALA A 24 -1.55 -9.87 -14.51
C ALA A 24 -2.98 -9.37 -14.83
N ILE A 25 -3.84 -10.26 -15.37
CA ILE A 25 -5.24 -9.92 -15.66
C ILE A 25 -6.05 -9.60 -14.41
N GLU A 26 -5.68 -10.21 -13.28
CA GLU A 26 -6.31 -9.94 -11.99
C GLU A 26 -5.82 -8.62 -11.41
N VAL A 27 -4.51 -8.33 -11.52
CA VAL A 27 -3.92 -7.03 -11.14
C VAL A 27 -4.60 -5.89 -11.87
N GLU A 28 -4.74 -5.98 -13.20
CA GLU A 28 -5.40 -4.94 -14.01
C GLU A 28 -6.86 -4.71 -13.56
N ARG A 29 -7.61 -5.79 -13.31
CA ARG A 29 -9.00 -5.72 -12.83
C ARG A 29 -9.08 -5.10 -11.43
N MET A 30 -8.18 -5.50 -10.53
CA MET A 30 -8.11 -4.96 -9.17
C MET A 30 -7.80 -3.46 -9.20
N ILE A 31 -6.77 -3.05 -9.93
CA ILE A 31 -6.38 -1.62 -10.07
C ILE A 31 -7.54 -0.80 -10.64
N SER A 32 -8.26 -1.30 -11.66
CA SER A 32 -9.44 -0.60 -12.18
C SER A 32 -10.49 -0.37 -11.10
N LYS A 33 -10.81 -1.38 -10.29
CA LYS A 33 -11.78 -1.25 -9.19
C LYS A 33 -11.29 -0.33 -8.07
N VAL A 34 -9.99 -0.35 -7.77
CA VAL A 34 -9.35 0.57 -6.81
C VAL A 34 -9.53 2.01 -7.28
N ILE A 35 -9.23 2.29 -8.56
CA ILE A 35 -9.38 3.63 -9.16
C ILE A 35 -10.83 4.10 -9.07
N ASP A 36 -11.78 3.24 -9.44
CA ASP A 36 -13.20 3.57 -9.40
C ASP A 36 -13.67 3.86 -7.96
N LYS A 37 -13.25 3.04 -6.99
CA LYS A 37 -13.69 3.14 -5.59
C LYS A 37 -13.03 4.28 -4.82
N PHE A 38 -11.72 4.43 -4.93
CA PHE A 38 -10.93 5.30 -4.06
C PHE A 38 -10.44 6.58 -4.73
N ALA A 39 -10.40 6.66 -6.06
CA ALA A 39 -9.92 7.83 -6.80
C ALA A 39 -10.98 8.47 -7.72
N GLY A 40 -12.26 8.10 -7.54
CA GLY A 40 -13.38 8.65 -8.32
C GLY A 40 -13.23 8.41 -9.83
N GLY A 41 -12.58 7.32 -10.25
CA GLY A 41 -12.35 6.99 -11.65
C GLY A 41 -11.16 7.72 -12.30
N SER A 42 -10.38 8.50 -11.55
CA SER A 42 -9.18 9.16 -12.08
C SER A 42 -8.10 8.14 -12.42
N LYS A 43 -7.73 8.06 -13.70
CA LYS A 43 -6.67 7.16 -14.19
C LYS A 43 -5.27 7.81 -14.18
N SER A 44 -5.16 9.02 -13.66
CA SER A 44 -3.88 9.72 -13.56
C SER A 44 -3.03 9.13 -12.43
N MET A 45 -1.71 9.15 -12.63
CA MET A 45 -0.72 8.67 -11.68
C MET A 45 0.20 9.81 -11.23
N PRO A 46 0.72 9.76 -9.98
CA PRO A 46 0.50 8.68 -9.02
C PRO A 46 -0.90 8.74 -8.40
N LEU A 47 -1.51 7.56 -8.17
CA LEU A 47 -2.91 7.43 -7.75
C LEU A 47 -3.20 8.22 -6.46
N TRP A 48 -2.23 8.30 -5.55
CA TRP A 48 -2.34 9.02 -4.28
C TRP A 48 -2.65 10.52 -4.42
N GLU A 49 -2.43 11.14 -5.59
CA GLU A 49 -2.83 12.54 -5.84
C GLU A 49 -4.35 12.72 -5.96
N TYR A 50 -5.07 11.65 -6.29
CA TYR A 50 -6.48 11.66 -6.67
C TYR A 50 -7.40 10.94 -5.69
N LEU A 51 -6.85 10.41 -4.61
CA LEU A 51 -7.62 9.70 -3.58
C LEU A 51 -8.71 10.61 -2.98
N LYS A 52 -9.81 9.96 -2.61
CA LYS A 52 -10.98 10.57 -1.96
C LYS A 52 -11.16 9.94 -0.59
N ASP A 53 -11.66 10.74 0.35
CA ASP A 53 -11.94 10.34 1.72
C ASP A 53 -10.72 9.68 2.39
N ASP A 54 -9.52 10.23 2.17
CA ASP A 54 -8.27 9.74 2.73
C ASP A 54 -7.90 10.37 4.08
N LEU A 55 -7.05 9.68 4.83
CA LEU A 55 -6.33 10.19 5.99
C LEU A 55 -4.84 9.97 5.80
N SER A 56 -4.01 10.96 6.10
CA SER A 56 -2.57 10.87 5.90
C SER A 56 -1.73 11.29 7.12
N VAL A 57 -0.55 10.70 7.21
CA VAL A 57 0.47 11.01 8.23
C VAL A 57 1.81 11.11 7.52
N ASN A 58 2.54 12.20 7.79
CA ASN A 58 3.93 12.34 7.36
C ASN A 58 4.84 11.82 8.49
N SER A 59 5.40 10.64 8.27
CA SER A 59 6.40 10.05 9.16
C SER A 59 7.15 8.96 8.39
N LYS A 60 8.48 9.08 8.37
CA LYS A 60 9.41 8.11 7.80
C LYS A 60 9.26 6.69 8.36
N ASP A 61 8.65 6.56 9.55
CA ASP A 61 8.48 5.30 10.25
C ASP A 61 7.03 4.78 10.18
N ALA A 62 6.12 5.47 9.49
CA ALA A 62 4.70 5.10 9.42
C ALA A 62 4.44 3.76 8.70
N TRP A 63 5.37 3.30 7.86
CA TRP A 63 5.30 1.97 7.23
C TRP A 63 5.38 0.83 8.26
N LEU A 64 5.94 1.06 9.45
CA LEU A 64 5.96 0.07 10.54
C LEU A 64 4.54 -0.24 11.05
N TRP A 65 3.57 0.65 10.82
CA TRP A 65 2.18 0.48 11.27
C TRP A 65 1.36 -0.44 10.35
N LEU A 66 1.89 -0.87 9.21
CA LEU A 66 1.18 -1.73 8.26
C LEU A 66 0.77 -3.07 8.88
N GLY A 67 1.56 -3.60 9.83
CA GLY A 67 1.22 -4.79 10.61
C GLY A 67 -0.15 -4.67 11.28
N GLU A 68 -0.37 -3.58 12.01
CA GLU A 68 -1.63 -3.32 12.73
C GLU A 68 -2.77 -2.87 11.80
N LEU A 69 -2.45 -2.03 10.79
CA LEU A 69 -3.45 -1.54 9.84
C LEU A 69 -4.08 -2.68 9.02
N ILE A 70 -3.27 -3.69 8.65
CA ILE A 70 -3.72 -4.83 7.86
C ILE A 70 -4.21 -5.93 8.80
N GLY A 71 -3.39 -6.34 9.76
CA GLY A 71 -3.64 -7.47 10.65
C GLY A 71 -3.28 -8.82 10.03
N ASP A 72 -3.83 -9.90 10.59
CA ASP A 72 -3.62 -11.30 10.16
C ASP A 72 -4.51 -11.70 8.97
N VAL A 73 -4.52 -10.87 7.92
CA VAL A 73 -5.30 -11.11 6.70
C VAL A 73 -4.49 -10.87 5.44
N GLU A 74 -4.90 -11.54 4.36
CA GLU A 74 -4.29 -11.39 3.05
C GLU A 74 -4.30 -9.92 2.57
N THR A 75 -3.21 -9.51 1.94
CA THR A 75 -3.06 -8.17 1.33
C THR A 75 -2.23 -8.24 0.06
N ILE A 76 -2.58 -7.41 -0.92
CA ILE A 76 -1.96 -7.36 -2.23
C ILE A 76 -1.21 -6.03 -2.36
N MET A 77 0.10 -6.12 -2.54
CA MET A 77 0.98 -5.00 -2.86
C MET A 77 1.04 -4.78 -4.37
N PHE A 78 0.78 -3.56 -4.81
CA PHE A 78 0.89 -3.13 -6.21
C PHE A 78 1.52 -1.73 -6.30
N PHE A 79 1.88 -1.33 -7.51
CA PHE A 79 2.73 -0.16 -7.75
C PHE A 79 2.16 0.73 -8.85
N ASN A 80 2.80 1.88 -9.06
CA ASN A 80 2.61 2.62 -10.31
C ASN A 80 3.13 1.74 -11.48
N PRO A 81 2.33 1.48 -12.53
CA PRO A 81 2.71 0.58 -13.62
C PRO A 81 3.98 0.97 -14.39
N THR A 82 4.45 2.21 -14.26
CA THR A 82 5.74 2.65 -14.81
C THR A 82 6.95 2.13 -14.02
N ASP A 83 6.74 1.81 -12.74
CA ASP A 83 7.78 1.40 -11.81
C ASP A 83 7.84 -0.13 -11.67
N GLU A 84 6.67 -0.76 -11.51
CA GLU A 84 6.52 -2.22 -11.43
C GLU A 84 5.12 -2.64 -11.91
N LYS A 85 5.05 -3.72 -12.70
CA LYS A 85 3.78 -4.27 -13.24
C LYS A 85 3.27 -5.46 -12.44
N GLU A 86 4.18 -6.17 -11.79
CA GLU A 86 3.85 -7.30 -10.94
C GLU A 86 3.21 -6.83 -9.64
N ALA A 87 2.33 -7.65 -9.08
CA ALA A 87 1.78 -7.45 -7.75
C ALA A 87 2.05 -8.69 -6.89
N PHE A 88 2.16 -8.49 -5.58
CA PHE A 88 2.57 -9.51 -4.63
C PHE A 88 1.52 -9.67 -3.53
N CYS A 89 1.08 -10.90 -3.32
CA CYS A 89 0.15 -11.26 -2.28
C CYS A 89 0.90 -11.73 -1.03
N PHE A 90 0.62 -11.10 0.10
CA PHE A 90 1.13 -11.43 1.42
C PHE A 90 0.01 -11.99 2.29
N ASN A 91 0.35 -12.84 3.25
CA ASN A 91 -0.65 -13.50 4.11
C ASN A 91 -1.12 -12.62 5.28
N LYS A 92 -0.32 -11.62 5.67
CA LYS A 92 -0.59 -10.71 6.79
C LYS A 92 0.26 -9.44 6.72
N GLY A 93 -0.13 -8.42 7.49
CA GLY A 93 0.58 -7.14 7.55
C GLY A 93 2.02 -7.23 8.04
N ASP A 94 2.30 -8.08 9.03
CA ASP A 94 3.66 -8.23 9.58
C ASP A 94 4.66 -8.77 8.54
N ASP A 95 4.20 -9.59 7.59
CA ASP A 95 5.01 -10.09 6.50
C ASP A 95 5.43 -8.94 5.57
N VAL A 96 4.50 -8.02 5.30
CA VAL A 96 4.76 -6.79 4.53
C VAL A 96 5.82 -5.94 5.24
N VAL A 97 5.64 -5.67 6.53
CA VAL A 97 6.61 -4.89 7.33
C VAL A 97 7.98 -5.53 7.29
N SER A 98 8.07 -6.85 7.49
CA SER A 98 9.34 -7.57 7.51
C SER A 98 10.07 -7.48 6.16
N VAL A 99 9.35 -7.66 5.04
CA VAL A 99 9.93 -7.53 3.69
C VAL A 99 10.33 -6.08 3.39
N LEU A 100 9.52 -5.09 3.79
CA LEU A 100 9.87 -3.68 3.63
C LEU A 100 11.12 -3.30 4.46
N GLY A 101 11.35 -3.93 5.61
CA GLY A 101 12.55 -3.72 6.42
C GLY A 101 13.86 -4.12 5.74
N GLU A 102 13.79 -5.03 4.76
CA GLU A 102 14.94 -5.52 3.97
C GLU A 102 14.99 -4.89 2.56
N THR A 103 14.10 -3.95 2.26
CA THR A 103 14.00 -3.28 0.96
C THR A 103 13.89 -1.76 1.14
N TYR A 104 14.02 -0.96 0.07
CA TYR A 104 13.89 0.49 0.19
C TYR A 104 13.57 1.17 -1.14
N GLY A 105 13.23 2.47 -1.11
CA GLY A 105 13.31 3.33 -2.30
C GLY A 105 12.24 3.14 -3.37
N PHE A 106 11.05 2.64 -3.02
CA PHE A 106 9.90 2.58 -3.94
C PHE A 106 8.59 2.96 -3.24
N GLU A 107 7.66 3.49 -4.01
CA GLU A 107 6.29 3.73 -3.57
C GLU A 107 5.45 2.49 -3.78
N PHE A 108 4.48 2.24 -2.91
CA PHE A 108 3.58 1.10 -3.08
C PHE A 108 2.17 1.41 -2.59
N TYR A 109 1.26 0.54 -2.99
CA TYR A 109 -0.13 0.50 -2.57
C TYR A 109 -0.46 -0.90 -2.04
N LEU A 110 -1.33 -0.97 -1.04
CA LEU A 110 -1.81 -2.20 -0.41
C LEU A 110 -3.33 -2.19 -0.33
N THR A 111 -3.96 -3.30 -0.71
CA THR A 111 -5.41 -3.51 -0.58
C THR A 111 -5.70 -5.00 -0.44
N ASN A 112 -6.90 -5.37 0.00
CA ASN A 112 -7.39 -6.75 -0.05
C ASN A 112 -8.34 -6.96 -1.23
N ARG A 113 -8.70 -8.22 -1.51
CA ARG A 113 -9.57 -8.58 -2.66
C ARG A 113 -10.96 -7.93 -2.61
N ASP A 114 -11.44 -7.63 -1.41
CA ASP A 114 -12.73 -6.98 -1.17
C ASP A 114 -12.65 -5.43 -1.19
N LEU A 115 -11.45 -4.89 -1.37
CA LEU A 115 -11.16 -3.46 -1.42
C LEU A 115 -11.66 -2.72 -0.17
N GLU A 116 -11.57 -3.33 1.00
CA GLU A 116 -12.06 -2.72 2.25
C GLU A 116 -11.23 -1.50 2.67
N TYR A 117 -9.96 -1.48 2.28
CA TYR A 117 -9.02 -0.38 2.45
C TYR A 117 -8.16 -0.18 1.20
N LEU A 118 -7.54 0.99 1.12
CA LEU A 118 -6.37 1.24 0.31
C LEU A 118 -5.35 1.95 1.19
N ILE A 119 -4.12 1.46 1.20
CA ILE A 119 -3.00 2.07 1.92
C ILE A 119 -1.92 2.39 0.90
N CYS A 120 -1.32 3.57 0.99
CA CYS A 120 -0.18 3.99 0.19
C CYS A 120 0.93 4.50 1.11
N PHE A 121 2.17 4.14 0.80
CA PHE A 121 3.35 4.82 1.36
C PHE A 121 4.18 5.34 0.18
N ASN A 122 4.40 6.66 0.16
CA ASN A 122 4.99 7.34 -0.99
C ASN A 122 6.42 7.82 -0.69
N HIS A 123 7.11 8.35 -1.71
CA HIS A 123 8.51 8.79 -1.60
C HIS A 123 8.73 10.04 -0.73
N HIS A 124 7.66 10.65 -0.20
CA HIS A 124 7.69 11.80 0.70
C HIS A 124 7.51 11.41 2.17
N ASP A 125 7.68 10.12 2.51
CA ASP A 125 7.45 9.58 3.84
C ASP A 125 5.99 9.77 4.32
N VAL A 126 5.04 9.77 3.38
CA VAL A 126 3.61 9.93 3.69
C VAL A 126 2.89 8.59 3.59
N LEU A 127 2.33 8.15 4.72
CA LEU A 127 1.34 7.09 4.76
C LEU A 127 -0.04 7.70 4.50
N ILE A 128 -0.77 7.18 3.52
CA ILE A 128 -2.12 7.60 3.14
C ILE A 128 -3.03 6.39 3.21
N VAL A 129 -4.17 6.50 3.91
CA VAL A 129 -5.12 5.40 4.09
C VAL A 129 -6.53 5.82 3.67
N CYS A 130 -7.27 4.89 3.07
CA CYS A 130 -8.69 5.02 2.72
C CYS A 130 -9.47 3.84 3.30
N GLY A 131 -10.80 3.95 3.34
CA GLY A 131 -11.68 2.85 3.75
C GLY A 131 -11.57 2.51 5.24
N ASN A 132 -11.69 1.23 5.60
CA ASN A 132 -11.71 0.82 7.01
C ASN A 132 -10.37 1.02 7.76
N ALA A 133 -9.27 1.26 7.04
CA ALA A 133 -7.96 1.56 7.62
C ALA A 133 -7.90 2.95 8.28
N ILE A 134 -8.81 3.87 7.95
CA ILE A 134 -8.86 5.22 8.55
C ILE A 134 -9.08 5.15 10.07
N GLU A 135 -10.05 4.36 10.51
CA GLU A 135 -10.36 4.24 11.95
C GLU A 135 -9.23 3.52 12.70
N LYS A 136 -8.56 2.56 12.05
CA LYS A 136 -7.37 1.92 12.61
C LYS A 136 -6.22 2.93 12.77
N LEU A 137 -5.93 3.73 11.75
CA LEU A 137 -4.87 4.75 11.81
C LEU A 137 -5.13 5.78 12.92
N LYS A 138 -6.39 6.19 13.11
CA LYS A 138 -6.78 7.08 14.22
C LYS A 138 -6.43 6.50 15.59
N ASN A 139 -6.55 5.19 15.77
CA ASN A 139 -6.25 4.53 17.04
C ASN A 139 -4.74 4.33 17.29
N ILE A 140 -3.93 4.22 16.23
CA ILE A 140 -2.49 3.97 16.32
C ILE A 140 -1.73 5.22 16.78
N ASN A 141 -2.05 6.39 16.21
CA ASN A 141 -1.24 7.59 16.45
C ASN A 141 -2.04 8.88 16.30
N TYR A 142 -2.89 9.18 17.30
CA TYR A 142 -3.75 10.36 17.28
C TYR A 142 -2.98 11.68 17.27
N GLU A 143 -1.78 11.73 17.88
CA GLU A 143 -1.03 12.97 18.10
C GLU A 143 -0.28 13.49 16.85
N ASN A 144 -0.12 12.67 15.81
CA ASN A 144 0.60 13.03 14.58
C ASN A 144 -0.27 13.00 13.31
N ILE A 145 -1.59 12.90 13.45
CA ILE A 145 -2.50 12.93 12.31
C ILE A 145 -2.46 14.32 11.67
N ILE A 146 -1.96 14.39 10.44
CA ILE A 146 -2.11 15.58 9.61
C ILE A 146 -3.46 15.44 8.91
N HIS A 147 -4.45 16.23 9.32
CA HIS A 147 -5.63 16.40 8.49
C HIS A 147 -5.20 17.03 7.17
N SER A 148 -5.17 16.22 6.11
CA SER A 148 -5.15 16.69 4.73
C SER A 148 -6.46 17.46 4.49
N TYR A 149 -6.48 18.75 4.85
CA TYR A 149 -7.43 19.70 4.29
C TYR A 149 -7.03 19.92 2.83
N LYS A 150 -7.39 18.98 1.95
CA LYS A 150 -7.41 19.26 0.51
C LYS A 150 -8.75 19.91 0.19
N GLY A 151 -8.84 21.19 0.51
CA GLY A 151 -9.75 22.08 -0.21
C GLY A 151 -9.29 22.11 -1.68
N LYS A 152 -9.97 21.35 -2.53
CA LYS A 152 -10.07 21.59 -3.97
C LYS A 152 -11.47 21.24 -4.42
#